data_AF-A0A2V6KCE5-F1
#
_entry.id   AF-A0A2V6KCE5-F1
#
_cell.length_a   1.000
_cell.length_b   1.000
_cell.length_c   1.000
_cell.angle_alpha   90.00
_cell.angle_beta   90.00
_cell.angle_gamma   90.00
#
_symmetry.space_group_name_H-M   'P 1'
#
loop_
_entity.id
_entity.type
_entity.pdbx_description
1 polymer ?
#
loop_
_entity_poly.entity_id
_entity_poly.type
_entity_poly.pdbx_seq_one_letter_code
_entity_poly.pdbx_strand_id
1 'polypeptide(L)'
;MFRCGAVQIRVVLLALCLSIFSPSGQAVENLGTLGAHPRWSVLEKYQETITHDDFARLIQDVYCTHGFGEGLIKIDNESALILKNRDAQSFFTLRFAKDESSRKPVPRLWRPAKSLPLTKPDKPLSGLRIALDPGHLGGKWAKMEERWFQVDETTPVTEGDLTLRASRLLAQRLQKLGAKVLFVRNSTQPITSKRPADFKELARRILIKNGVPQPRMQGEVLDPNDSEKEQTIRWQSEILFYRYSEIRQRAVLVNTKLHPDLVLCLHFNAEGWGDPKTPNLVDPNHLHLLVNGSYLKEELEFDD
;
A
#
# COMPACT_ATOMS: atom_id res chain seq x y z
N MET A 1 73.55 16.32 -61.77
CA MET A 1 73.80 15.51 -60.55
C MET A 1 73.17 16.28 -59.39
N PHE A 2 72.12 15.88 -58.69
CA PHE A 2 71.46 14.60 -58.45
C PHE A 2 69.93 14.81 -58.40
N ARG A 3 69.18 13.80 -58.86
CA ARG A 3 67.75 13.61 -58.58
C ARG A 3 67.60 13.16 -57.11
N CYS A 4 66.57 13.64 -56.42
CA CYS A 4 65.88 12.83 -55.40
C CYS A 4 64.42 13.28 -55.30
N GLY A 5 63.54 12.36 -55.68
CA GLY A 5 62.09 12.50 -55.57
C GLY A 5 61.58 11.92 -54.25
N ALA A 6 60.46 12.50 -53.83
CA ALA A 6 59.36 11.99 -53.03
C ALA A 6 59.60 10.85 -52.01
N VAL A 7 59.27 11.14 -50.75
CA VAL A 7 58.64 10.17 -49.84
C VAL A 7 57.44 10.85 -49.20
N GLN A 8 56.24 10.55 -49.71
CA GLN A 8 54.97 10.84 -49.02
C GLN A 8 54.76 9.74 -47.97
N ILE A 9 54.88 10.09 -46.70
CA ILE A 9 54.52 9.22 -45.58
C ILE A 9 52.99 9.20 -45.47
N ARG A 10 52.37 8.09 -45.87
CA ARG A 10 50.94 7.83 -45.61
C ARG A 10 50.78 7.43 -44.15
N VAL A 11 50.15 8.29 -43.36
CA VAL A 11 49.68 7.96 -42.02
C VAL A 11 48.41 7.12 -42.16
N VAL A 12 48.48 5.85 -41.80
CA VAL A 12 47.32 4.96 -41.68
C VAL A 12 46.70 5.17 -40.30
N LEU A 13 45.55 5.85 -40.24
CA LEU A 13 44.73 5.89 -39.02
C LEU A 13 44.00 4.54 -38.88
N LEU A 14 44.44 3.72 -37.93
CA LEU A 14 43.66 2.59 -37.42
C LEU A 14 42.52 3.16 -36.55
N ALA A 15 41.28 3.07 -37.03
CA ALA A 15 40.11 3.33 -36.20
C ALA A 15 39.88 2.13 -35.27
N LEU A 16 40.28 2.27 -34.00
CA LEU A 16 39.89 1.34 -32.94
C LEU A 16 38.41 1.60 -32.62
N CYS A 17 37.51 0.73 -33.10
CA CYS A 17 36.13 0.70 -32.63
C CYS A 17 36.11 0.19 -31.19
N LEU A 18 36.20 1.11 -30.22
CA LEU A 18 35.82 0.83 -28.84
C LEU A 18 34.29 0.70 -28.80
N SER A 19 33.81 -0.54 -28.80
CA SER A 19 32.43 -0.87 -28.44
C SER A 19 32.24 -0.50 -26.96
N ILE A 20 31.84 0.74 -26.71
CA ILE A 20 31.33 1.15 -25.40
C ILE A 20 29.99 0.44 -25.25
N PHE A 21 29.99 -0.72 -24.60
CA PHE A 21 28.77 -1.26 -24.01
C PHE A 21 28.27 -0.20 -23.03
N SER A 22 27.20 0.50 -23.39
CA SER A 22 26.47 1.31 -22.42
C SER A 22 26.07 0.37 -21.28
N PRO A 23 26.45 0.65 -20.02
CA PRO A 23 25.87 -0.08 -18.91
C PRO A 23 24.37 0.17 -19.01
N SER A 24 23.59 -0.90 -19.19
CA SER A 24 22.15 -0.86 -19.01
C SER A 24 21.90 -0.45 -17.57
N GLY A 25 21.81 0.85 -17.33
CA GLY A 25 21.34 1.40 -16.07
C GLY A 25 19.97 0.81 -15.82
N GLN A 26 19.87 -0.10 -14.85
CA GLN A 26 18.57 -0.52 -14.37
C GLN A 26 17.90 0.73 -13.81
N ALA A 27 16.84 1.17 -14.48
CA ALA A 27 16.00 2.25 -13.99
C ALA A 27 15.56 1.95 -12.55
N VAL A 28 15.64 2.94 -11.68
CA VAL A 28 15.28 2.77 -10.27
C VAL A 28 13.77 2.80 -10.17
N GLU A 29 13.17 1.76 -9.61
CA GLU A 29 11.74 1.72 -9.36
C GLU A 29 11.38 2.68 -8.21
N ASN A 30 10.28 3.43 -8.38
CA ASN A 30 9.74 4.35 -7.39
C ASN A 30 8.84 3.59 -6.41
N LEU A 31 9.44 2.84 -5.50
CA LEU A 31 8.68 2.06 -4.52
C LEU A 31 8.28 2.91 -3.31
N GLY A 32 7.08 2.64 -2.78
CA GLY A 32 6.66 3.14 -1.48
C GLY A 32 7.56 2.61 -0.36
N THR A 33 7.43 3.18 0.84
CA THR A 33 8.21 2.71 2.00
C THR A 33 7.87 1.24 2.32
N LEU A 34 8.91 0.41 2.37
CA LEU A 34 8.81 -1.06 2.46
C LEU A 34 7.98 -1.70 1.32
N GLY A 35 7.89 -1.03 0.17
CA GLY A 35 7.27 -1.52 -1.05
C GLY A 35 7.98 -2.74 -1.61
N ALA A 36 7.21 -3.59 -2.28
CA ALA A 36 7.75 -4.76 -2.96
C ALA A 36 7.87 -4.46 -4.45
N HIS A 37 8.91 -4.97 -5.09
CA HIS A 37 9.05 -4.84 -6.54
C HIS A 37 7.81 -5.38 -7.27
N PRO A 38 7.19 -4.63 -8.20
CA PRO A 38 6.01 -5.05 -8.93
C PRO A 38 6.27 -6.32 -9.72
N ARG A 39 5.31 -7.24 -9.68
CA ARG A 39 5.33 -8.46 -10.48
C ARG A 39 4.44 -8.30 -11.70
N TRP A 40 4.89 -7.50 -12.68
CA TRP A 40 4.15 -7.19 -13.91
C TRP A 40 3.61 -8.42 -14.65
N SER A 41 4.33 -9.55 -14.62
CA SER A 41 3.89 -10.80 -15.24
C SER A 41 2.59 -11.38 -14.64
N VAL A 42 2.21 -10.98 -13.43
CA VAL A 42 0.92 -11.37 -12.83
C VAL A 42 -0.24 -10.77 -13.63
N LEU A 43 -0.06 -9.57 -14.20
CA LEU A 43 -1.10 -8.88 -14.97
C LEU A 43 -1.44 -9.59 -16.28
N GLU A 44 -0.55 -10.44 -16.81
CA GLU A 44 -0.81 -11.22 -18.02
C GLU A 44 -2.03 -12.14 -17.91
N LYS A 45 -2.41 -12.53 -16.68
CA LYS A 45 -3.61 -13.35 -16.44
C LYS A 45 -4.90 -12.58 -16.66
N TYR A 46 -4.84 -11.26 -16.80
CA TYR A 46 -5.99 -10.37 -16.96
C TYR A 46 -6.19 -9.90 -18.41
N GLN A 47 -5.37 -10.37 -19.36
CA GLN A 47 -5.54 -10.08 -20.78
C GLN A 47 -6.93 -10.50 -21.25
N GLU A 48 -7.61 -9.62 -21.99
CA GLU A 48 -8.94 -9.86 -22.57
C GLU A 48 -10.02 -10.18 -21.51
N THR A 49 -9.84 -9.75 -20.26
CA THR A 49 -10.83 -9.94 -19.17
C THR A 49 -11.77 -8.75 -18.97
N ILE A 50 -11.56 -7.66 -19.70
CA ILE A 50 -12.33 -6.41 -19.63
C ILE A 50 -12.44 -5.81 -21.03
N THR A 51 -13.59 -5.20 -21.35
CA THR A 51 -13.78 -4.44 -22.60
C THR A 51 -13.19 -3.04 -22.47
N HIS A 52 -12.95 -2.37 -23.60
CA HIS A 52 -12.52 -0.97 -23.63
C HIS A 52 -13.42 -0.07 -22.77
N ASP A 53 -14.73 -0.12 -23.01
CA ASP A 53 -15.69 0.78 -22.38
C ASP A 53 -15.78 0.55 -20.86
N ASP A 54 -15.73 -0.71 -20.42
CA ASP A 54 -15.70 -1.01 -18.98
C ASP A 54 -14.39 -0.53 -18.32
N PHE A 55 -13.25 -0.67 -19.00
CA PHE A 55 -11.98 -0.18 -18.48
C PHE A 55 -11.97 1.34 -18.36
N ALA A 56 -12.38 2.05 -19.43
CA ALA A 56 -12.47 3.50 -19.45
C ALA A 56 -13.40 4.02 -18.35
N ARG A 57 -14.61 3.45 -18.24
CA ARG A 57 -15.58 3.79 -17.19
C ARG A 57 -15.04 3.55 -15.79
N LEU A 58 -14.41 2.39 -15.53
CA LEU A 58 -13.87 2.11 -14.20
C LEU A 58 -12.74 3.07 -13.82
N ILE A 59 -11.84 3.37 -14.75
CA ILE A 59 -10.74 4.30 -14.49
C ILE A 59 -11.28 5.72 -14.26
N GLN A 60 -12.22 6.20 -15.08
CA GLN A 60 -12.70 7.58 -15.01
C GLN A 60 -13.71 7.81 -13.87
N ASP A 61 -14.63 6.87 -13.65
CA ASP A 61 -15.79 7.10 -12.78
C ASP A 61 -15.65 6.44 -11.41
N VAL A 62 -14.72 5.49 -11.25
CA VAL A 62 -14.60 4.70 -10.01
C VAL A 62 -13.24 4.86 -9.36
N TYR A 63 -12.15 4.64 -10.09
CA TYR A 63 -10.81 4.56 -9.49
C TYR A 63 -10.04 5.87 -9.54
N CYS A 64 -10.13 6.64 -10.62
CA CYS A 64 -9.34 7.85 -10.82
C CYS A 64 -10.25 9.05 -11.16
N THR A 65 -11.27 9.28 -10.34
CA THR A 65 -12.26 10.38 -10.47
C THR A 65 -11.62 11.78 -10.43
N HIS A 66 -10.42 11.89 -9.86
CA HIS A 66 -9.59 13.11 -9.85
C HIS A 66 -8.54 13.14 -10.98
N GLY A 67 -8.62 12.20 -11.91
CA GLY A 67 -7.61 11.92 -12.92
C GLY A 67 -6.39 11.19 -12.36
N PHE A 68 -5.46 10.87 -13.24
CA PHE A 68 -4.18 10.24 -12.92
C PHE A 68 -3.02 11.00 -13.57
N GLY A 69 -1.78 10.68 -13.19
CA GLY A 69 -0.58 11.34 -13.73
C GLY A 69 -0.46 11.22 -15.25
N GLU A 70 0.08 12.25 -15.90
CA GLU A 70 0.28 12.24 -17.36
C GLU A 70 1.15 11.04 -17.77
N GLY A 71 0.67 10.29 -18.77
CA GLY A 71 1.38 9.13 -19.30
C GLY A 71 1.30 7.86 -18.43
N LEU A 72 0.66 7.89 -17.25
CA LEU A 72 0.49 6.69 -16.41
C LEU A 72 -0.34 5.61 -17.12
N ILE A 73 -1.46 6.02 -17.71
CA ILE A 73 -2.36 5.15 -18.49
C ILE A 73 -2.68 5.84 -19.81
N LYS A 74 -2.45 5.16 -20.93
CA LYS A 74 -2.94 5.55 -22.26
C LYS A 74 -3.94 4.52 -22.72
N ILE A 75 -5.12 4.95 -23.15
CA ILE A 75 -6.21 4.08 -23.57
C ILE A 75 -6.37 4.24 -25.08
N ASP A 76 -6.16 3.14 -25.81
CA ASP A 76 -6.42 3.00 -27.24
C ASP A 76 -7.64 2.09 -27.44
N ASN A 77 -8.16 1.98 -28.68
CA ASN A 77 -9.37 1.19 -28.96
C ASN A 77 -9.29 -0.29 -28.53
N GLU A 78 -8.11 -0.91 -28.63
CA GLU A 78 -7.92 -2.35 -28.40
C GLU A 78 -7.14 -2.66 -27.12
N SER A 79 -6.53 -1.66 -26.48
CA SER A 79 -5.69 -1.89 -25.30
C SER A 79 -5.48 -0.64 -24.44
N ALA A 80 -5.08 -0.86 -23.19
CA ALA A 80 -4.47 0.18 -22.35
C ALA A 80 -2.95 -0.07 -22.21
N LEU A 81 -2.16 1.00 -22.35
CA LEU A 81 -0.75 1.03 -21.99
C LEU A 81 -0.60 1.60 -20.58
N ILE A 82 -0.05 0.81 -19.67
CA ILE A 82 0.17 1.15 -18.27
C ILE A 82 1.68 1.33 -18.06
N LEU A 83 2.10 2.48 -17.55
CA LEU A 83 3.50 2.78 -17.30
C LEU A 83 4.05 1.84 -16.21
N LYS A 84 5.13 1.10 -16.52
CA LYS A 84 5.82 0.21 -15.58
C LYS A 84 7.00 0.86 -14.87
N ASN A 85 7.67 1.74 -15.61
CA ASN A 85 8.85 2.44 -15.13
C ASN A 85 9.01 3.73 -15.92
N ARG A 86 9.11 4.85 -15.19
CA ARG A 86 9.12 6.19 -15.75
C ARG A 86 10.42 6.52 -16.47
N ASP A 87 11.57 6.15 -15.91
CA ASP A 87 12.88 6.44 -16.49
C ASP A 87 13.12 5.65 -17.79
N ALA A 88 12.75 4.37 -17.77
CA ALA A 88 12.88 3.48 -18.92
C ALA A 88 11.78 3.67 -19.96
N GLN A 89 10.75 4.48 -19.68
CA GLN A 89 9.54 4.63 -20.52
C GLN A 89 8.98 3.28 -20.99
N SER A 90 8.91 2.33 -20.06
CA SER A 90 8.46 0.97 -20.36
C SER A 90 7.01 0.77 -19.95
N PHE A 91 6.24 0.04 -20.77
CA PHE A 91 4.80 -0.13 -20.57
C PHE A 91 4.38 -1.60 -20.47
N PHE A 92 3.29 -1.84 -19.76
CA PHE A 92 2.50 -3.06 -19.82
C PHE A 92 1.31 -2.81 -20.74
N THR A 93 1.05 -3.72 -21.67
CA THR A 93 -0.10 -3.61 -22.58
C THR A 93 -1.19 -4.55 -22.10
N LEU A 94 -2.30 -3.99 -21.61
CA LEU A 94 -3.53 -4.71 -21.30
C LEU A 94 -4.43 -4.71 -22.54
N ARG A 95 -4.56 -5.85 -23.21
CA ARG A 95 -5.49 -6.05 -24.33
C ARG A 95 -6.92 -6.18 -23.82
N PHE A 96 -7.84 -5.50 -24.50
CA PHE A 96 -9.26 -5.58 -24.21
C PHE A 96 -9.91 -6.80 -24.87
N ALA A 97 -10.98 -7.28 -24.25
CA ALA A 97 -11.94 -8.15 -24.91
C ALA A 97 -12.64 -7.35 -26.01
N LYS A 98 -12.90 -7.99 -27.16
CA LYS A 98 -13.59 -7.36 -28.29
C LYS A 98 -15.02 -6.95 -27.93
N ASP A 99 -15.68 -7.77 -27.14
CA ASP A 99 -17.04 -7.60 -26.67
C ASP A 99 -17.27 -8.45 -25.40
N GLU A 100 -18.42 -8.25 -24.74
CA GLU A 100 -18.79 -8.99 -23.52
C GLU A 100 -18.81 -10.51 -23.71
N SER A 101 -19.16 -11.00 -24.90
CA SER A 101 -19.24 -12.44 -25.18
C SER A 101 -17.86 -13.09 -25.31
N SER A 102 -16.86 -12.32 -25.76
CA SER A 102 -15.46 -12.74 -25.89
C SER A 102 -14.63 -12.59 -24.60
N ARG A 103 -15.21 -12.01 -23.54
CA ARG A 103 -14.51 -11.71 -22.29
C ARG A 103 -14.03 -13.00 -21.60
N LYS A 104 -12.73 -13.06 -21.30
CA LYS A 104 -12.15 -14.14 -20.50
C LYS A 104 -12.56 -14.04 -19.03
N PRO A 105 -12.64 -15.18 -18.29
CA PRO A 105 -12.89 -15.15 -16.86
C PRO A 105 -11.80 -14.37 -16.11
N VAL A 106 -12.22 -13.40 -15.28
CA VAL A 106 -11.30 -12.67 -14.40
C VAL A 106 -10.73 -13.61 -13.33
N PRO A 107 -9.40 -13.75 -13.20
CA PRO A 107 -8.80 -14.44 -12.07
C PRO A 107 -9.16 -13.71 -10.77
N ARG A 108 -9.72 -14.41 -9.78
CA ARG A 108 -10.10 -13.82 -8.49
C ARG A 108 -9.63 -14.69 -7.33
N LEU A 109 -9.21 -14.04 -6.25
CA LEU A 109 -8.96 -14.66 -4.95
C LEU A 109 -10.20 -14.61 -4.04
N TRP A 110 -11.31 -14.11 -4.57
CA TRP A 110 -12.57 -13.89 -3.89
C TRP A 110 -13.74 -14.29 -4.81
N ARG A 111 -14.92 -14.51 -4.23
CA ARG A 111 -16.09 -14.96 -4.99
C ARG A 111 -17.03 -13.80 -5.31
N PRO A 112 -17.46 -13.64 -6.57
CA PRO A 112 -18.44 -12.61 -6.91
C PRO A 112 -19.80 -12.88 -6.25
N ALA A 113 -20.57 -11.82 -6.00
CA ALA A 113 -21.88 -11.91 -5.35
C ALA A 113 -22.80 -12.96 -6.02
N LYS A 114 -22.81 -13.04 -7.35
CA LYS A 114 -23.58 -14.03 -8.13
C LYS A 114 -23.22 -15.50 -7.88
N SER A 115 -22.07 -15.77 -7.28
CA SER A 115 -21.61 -17.12 -6.93
C SER A 115 -21.91 -17.50 -5.48
N LEU A 116 -22.49 -16.58 -4.70
CA LEU A 116 -22.95 -16.86 -3.36
C LEU A 116 -24.31 -17.59 -3.41
N PRO A 117 -24.65 -18.39 -2.38
CA PRO A 117 -25.97 -18.99 -2.26
C PRO A 117 -27.08 -17.94 -2.30
N LEU A 118 -28.27 -18.34 -2.74
CA LEU A 118 -29.46 -17.50 -2.65
C LEU A 118 -29.68 -17.04 -1.20
N THR A 119 -30.01 -15.76 -1.04
CA THR A 119 -30.26 -15.12 0.25
C THR A 119 -31.40 -15.84 0.96
N LYS A 120 -31.15 -16.29 2.19
CA LYS A 120 -32.17 -16.86 3.07
C LYS A 120 -32.62 -15.80 4.08
N PRO A 121 -33.93 -15.61 4.34
CA PRO A 121 -34.40 -14.58 5.27
C PRO A 121 -33.78 -14.66 6.68
N ASP A 122 -33.56 -15.87 7.19
CA ASP A 122 -32.97 -16.14 8.51
C ASP A 122 -31.43 -16.02 8.52
N LYS A 123 -30.78 -16.25 7.37
CA LYS A 123 -29.32 -16.25 7.20
C LYS A 123 -28.92 -15.50 5.92
N PRO A 124 -29.09 -14.18 5.88
CA PRO A 124 -28.88 -13.40 4.67
C PRO A 124 -27.41 -13.36 4.22
N LEU A 125 -26.46 -13.68 5.11
CA LEU A 125 -25.03 -13.73 4.82
C LEU A 125 -24.52 -15.17 4.62
N SER A 126 -25.42 -16.14 4.47
CA SER A 126 -25.07 -17.56 4.35
C SER A 126 -24.01 -17.80 3.28
N GLY A 127 -22.85 -18.28 3.70
CA GLY A 127 -21.76 -18.65 2.80
C GLY A 127 -20.83 -17.50 2.41
N LEU A 128 -21.11 -16.25 2.78
CA LEU A 128 -20.21 -15.12 2.60
C LEU A 128 -19.01 -15.22 3.56
N ARG A 129 -17.79 -15.03 3.06
CA ARG A 129 -16.56 -15.00 3.87
C ARG A 129 -16.16 -13.56 4.14
N ILE A 130 -16.19 -13.16 5.41
CA ILE A 130 -15.83 -11.81 5.84
C ILE A 130 -14.58 -11.89 6.71
N ALA A 131 -13.51 -11.20 6.33
CA ALA A 131 -12.37 -10.98 7.20
C ALA A 131 -12.55 -9.67 7.97
N LEU A 132 -12.45 -9.73 9.29
CA LEU A 132 -12.39 -8.55 10.14
C LEU A 132 -10.94 -8.17 10.38
N ASP A 133 -10.57 -6.93 10.05
CA ASP A 133 -9.29 -6.33 10.38
C ASP A 133 -9.49 -5.22 11.42
N PRO A 134 -9.37 -5.53 12.71
CA PRO A 134 -9.36 -4.49 13.72
C PRO A 134 -8.12 -3.60 13.55
N GLY A 135 -8.33 -2.33 13.23
CA GLY A 135 -7.29 -1.33 13.04
C GLY A 135 -6.39 -1.16 14.26
N HIS A 136 -5.17 -0.65 14.05
CA HIS A 136 -4.19 -0.36 15.11
C HIS A 136 -3.73 -1.58 15.92
N LEU A 137 -2.79 -1.36 16.84
CA LEU A 137 -2.36 -2.32 17.86
C LEU A 137 -2.74 -1.83 19.26
N GLY A 138 -3.31 -2.73 20.06
CA GLY A 138 -3.76 -2.45 21.42
C GLY A 138 -2.72 -2.80 22.49
N GLY A 139 -3.14 -2.77 23.76
CA GLY A 139 -2.29 -3.12 24.90
C GLY A 139 -0.99 -2.31 24.96
N LYS A 140 0.16 -2.98 25.12
CA LYS A 140 1.46 -2.33 25.27
C LYS A 140 1.92 -1.51 24.05
N TRP A 141 1.29 -1.68 22.89
CA TRP A 141 1.66 -0.98 21.66
C TRP A 141 0.92 0.34 21.49
N ALA A 142 -0.20 0.55 22.18
CA ALA A 142 -1.09 1.69 21.97
C ALA A 142 -0.38 3.05 22.14
N LYS A 143 0.51 3.16 23.14
CA LYS A 143 1.29 4.39 23.38
C LYS A 143 2.28 4.68 22.24
N MET A 144 2.87 3.65 21.63
CA MET A 144 3.79 3.80 20.49
C MET A 144 3.06 4.27 19.23
N GLU A 145 1.82 3.81 19.01
CA GLU A 145 1.02 4.26 17.87
C GLU A 145 0.41 5.65 18.07
N GLU A 146 0.54 6.23 19.26
CA GLU A 146 -0.11 7.48 19.66
C GLU A 146 -1.65 7.44 19.47
N ARG A 147 -2.23 6.23 19.48
CA ARG A 147 -3.69 5.98 19.43
C ARG A 147 -4.22 5.60 20.80
N TRP A 148 -3.88 6.45 21.75
CA TRP A 148 -4.09 6.24 23.17
C TRP A 148 -4.32 7.58 23.86
N PHE A 149 -5.29 7.62 24.76
CA PHE A 149 -5.40 8.72 25.72
C PHE A 149 -6.03 8.26 27.03
N GLN A 150 -5.86 9.10 28.06
CA GLN A 150 -6.43 8.88 29.38
C GLN A 150 -6.84 10.25 29.94
N VAL A 151 -8.05 10.33 30.49
CA VAL A 151 -8.52 11.49 31.24
C VAL A 151 -8.50 11.11 32.71
N ASP A 152 -7.81 11.91 33.53
CA ASP A 152 -7.60 11.64 34.96
C ASP A 152 -7.11 10.20 35.22
N GLU A 153 -7.55 9.60 36.33
CA GLU A 153 -7.18 8.23 36.73
C GLU A 153 -8.10 7.15 36.12
N THR A 154 -8.72 7.43 34.95
CA THR A 154 -9.62 6.48 34.29
C THR A 154 -8.88 5.37 33.53
N THR A 155 -9.61 4.32 33.12
CA THR A 155 -9.05 3.32 32.21
C THR A 155 -8.71 3.99 30.88
N PRO A 156 -7.48 3.84 30.37
CA PRO A 156 -7.12 4.49 29.13
C PRO A 156 -7.94 4.00 27.94
N VAL A 157 -8.28 4.92 27.06
CA VAL A 157 -8.88 4.65 25.77
C VAL A 157 -7.77 4.29 24.80
N THR A 158 -7.84 3.09 24.22
CA THR A 158 -6.87 2.63 23.22
C THR A 158 -7.65 2.17 21.99
N GLU A 159 -7.33 2.73 20.82
CA GLU A 159 -8.06 2.40 19.61
C GLU A 159 -7.92 0.91 19.27
N GLY A 160 -6.70 0.38 19.34
CA GLY A 160 -6.42 -1.02 18.99
C GLY A 160 -7.12 -2.07 19.87
N ASP A 161 -7.42 -1.76 21.13
CA ASP A 161 -8.23 -2.63 22.00
C ASP A 161 -9.73 -2.48 21.71
N LEU A 162 -10.19 -1.25 21.47
CA LEU A 162 -11.58 -0.97 21.11
C LEU A 162 -11.98 -1.62 19.79
N THR A 163 -11.16 -1.48 18.74
CA THR A 163 -11.41 -2.11 17.43
C THR A 163 -11.45 -3.63 17.56
N LEU A 164 -10.55 -4.23 18.37
CA LEU A 164 -10.53 -5.67 18.63
C LEU A 164 -11.80 -6.14 19.34
N ARG A 165 -12.25 -5.40 20.36
CA ARG A 165 -13.50 -5.69 21.08
C ARG A 165 -14.71 -5.56 20.16
N ALA A 166 -14.80 -4.47 19.39
CA ALA A 166 -15.87 -4.25 18.42
C ALA A 166 -15.91 -5.35 17.36
N SER A 167 -14.75 -5.77 16.85
CA SER A 167 -14.64 -6.87 15.87
C SER A 167 -15.17 -8.19 16.42
N ARG A 168 -14.90 -8.50 17.70
CA ARG A 168 -15.43 -9.73 18.33
C ARG A 168 -16.95 -9.70 18.48
N LEU A 169 -17.52 -8.54 18.83
CA LEU A 169 -18.97 -8.37 18.89
C LEU A 169 -19.61 -8.46 17.50
N LEU A 170 -18.99 -7.82 16.49
CA LEU A 170 -19.43 -7.86 15.11
C LEU A 170 -19.38 -9.30 14.56
N ALA A 171 -18.30 -10.04 14.85
CA ALA A 171 -18.15 -11.43 14.42
C ALA A 171 -19.34 -12.30 14.87
N GLN A 172 -19.76 -12.19 16.13
CA GLN A 172 -20.91 -12.92 16.65
C GLN A 172 -22.20 -12.58 15.89
N ARG A 173 -22.42 -11.29 15.57
CA ARG A 173 -23.60 -10.84 14.82
C ARG A 173 -23.56 -11.35 13.37
N LEU A 174 -22.42 -11.24 12.68
CA LEU A 174 -22.25 -11.71 11.31
C LEU A 174 -22.41 -13.24 11.21
N GLN A 175 -21.88 -13.99 12.18
CA GLN A 175 -22.03 -15.45 12.25
C GLN A 175 -23.49 -15.86 12.45
N LYS A 176 -24.24 -15.16 13.30
CA LYS A 176 -25.70 -15.38 13.46
C LYS A 176 -26.46 -15.19 12.15
N LEU A 177 -26.04 -14.23 11.32
CA LEU A 177 -26.59 -14.00 9.97
C LEU A 177 -26.09 -14.99 8.91
N GLY A 178 -25.25 -15.96 9.27
CA GLY A 178 -24.77 -17.04 8.40
C GLY A 178 -23.40 -16.82 7.73
N ALA A 179 -22.72 -15.71 8.03
CA ALA A 179 -21.40 -15.43 7.45
C ALA A 179 -20.31 -16.32 8.07
N LYS A 180 -19.32 -16.70 7.26
CA LYS A 180 -18.05 -17.26 7.74
C LYS A 180 -17.10 -16.13 8.08
N VAL A 181 -16.93 -15.87 9.37
CA VAL A 181 -16.04 -14.79 9.85
C VAL A 181 -14.61 -15.30 10.03
N LEU A 182 -13.66 -14.53 9.52
CA LEU A 182 -12.22 -14.69 9.67
C LEU A 182 -11.67 -13.45 10.39
N PHE A 183 -10.53 -13.60 11.06
CA PHE A 183 -9.84 -12.46 11.68
C PHE A 183 -8.46 -12.29 11.02
N VAL A 184 -8.15 -11.06 10.61
CA VAL A 184 -6.79 -10.68 10.21
C VAL A 184 -5.89 -10.65 11.45
N ARG A 185 -6.40 -10.11 12.57
CA ARG A 185 -5.86 -10.32 13.91
C ARG A 185 -6.97 -10.55 14.92
N ASN A 186 -6.71 -11.35 15.95
CA ASN A 186 -7.64 -11.57 17.07
C ASN A 186 -6.95 -11.45 18.44
N SER A 187 -5.84 -10.72 18.49
CA SER A 187 -5.13 -10.39 19.73
C SER A 187 -4.53 -8.98 19.62
N THR A 188 -3.92 -8.52 20.70
CA THR A 188 -3.15 -7.27 20.75
C THR A 188 -1.73 -7.44 20.19
N GLN A 189 -1.32 -8.65 19.80
CA GLN A 189 -0.01 -8.87 19.21
C GLN A 189 0.01 -8.47 17.73
N PRO A 190 1.14 -7.91 17.25
CA PRO A 190 1.36 -7.65 15.82
C PRO A 190 1.37 -8.96 15.04
N ILE A 191 0.93 -8.91 13.79
CA ILE A 191 1.03 -10.04 12.86
C ILE A 191 2.42 -10.08 12.22
N THR A 192 3.06 -8.92 12.01
CA THR A 192 4.46 -8.88 11.54
C THR A 192 5.41 -9.52 12.56
N SER A 193 6.37 -10.30 12.06
CA SER A 193 7.47 -10.81 12.87
C SER A 193 8.51 -9.74 13.21
N LYS A 194 8.48 -8.60 12.49
CA LYS A 194 9.40 -7.49 12.68
C LYS A 194 9.08 -6.65 13.91
N ARG A 195 10.07 -5.95 14.43
CA ARG A 195 9.98 -5.03 15.58
C ARG A 195 10.71 -3.73 15.26
N PRO A 196 10.50 -2.65 16.03
CA PRO A 196 11.20 -1.38 15.80
C PRO A 196 12.73 -1.56 15.69
N ALA A 197 13.32 -2.46 16.47
CA ALA A 197 14.76 -2.72 16.42
C ALA A 197 15.25 -3.19 15.04
N ASP A 198 14.42 -3.89 14.26
CA ASP A 198 14.77 -4.37 12.92
C ASP A 198 14.86 -3.24 11.88
N PHE A 199 14.34 -2.05 12.21
CA PHE A 199 14.24 -0.93 11.29
C PHE A 199 15.25 0.20 11.53
N LYS A 200 16.10 0.10 12.56
CA LYS A 200 17.04 1.17 12.95
C LYS A 200 17.91 1.68 11.79
N GLU A 201 18.47 0.77 11.01
CA GLU A 201 19.34 1.13 9.89
C GLU A 201 18.56 1.83 8.77
N LEU A 202 17.37 1.29 8.44
CA LEU A 202 16.50 1.91 7.44
C LEU A 202 16.01 3.29 7.91
N ALA A 203 15.61 3.40 9.18
CA ALA A 203 15.21 4.65 9.80
C ALA A 203 16.29 5.73 9.70
N ARG A 204 17.55 5.39 10.04
CA ARG A 204 18.69 6.32 9.91
C ARG A 204 18.85 6.79 8.46
N ARG A 205 18.82 5.88 7.49
CA ARG A 205 18.96 6.22 6.06
C ARG A 205 17.82 7.13 5.58
N ILE A 206 16.59 6.87 5.98
CA ILE A 206 15.44 7.72 5.65
C ILE A 206 15.61 9.12 6.24
N LEU A 207 15.99 9.22 7.52
CA LEU A 207 16.20 10.52 8.18
C LEU A 207 17.30 11.34 7.52
N ILE A 208 18.44 10.72 7.21
CA ILE A 208 19.54 11.40 6.48
C ILE A 208 19.07 11.87 5.10
N LYS A 209 18.36 11.01 4.36
CA LYS A 209 17.80 11.38 3.04
C LYS A 209 16.82 12.55 3.15
N ASN A 210 16.09 12.64 4.25
CA ASN A 210 15.11 13.70 4.52
C ASN A 210 15.71 14.95 5.19
N GLY A 211 17.04 15.10 5.19
CA GLY A 211 17.70 16.32 5.66
C GLY A 211 18.08 16.33 7.14
N VAL A 212 18.08 15.18 7.83
CA VAL A 212 18.59 15.03 9.20
C VAL A 212 19.96 14.33 9.14
N PRO A 213 21.08 15.04 8.91
CA PRO A 213 22.37 14.42 8.64
C PRO A 213 22.95 13.67 9.85
N GLN A 214 22.56 14.05 11.08
CA GLN A 214 22.97 13.40 12.32
C GLN A 214 21.74 13.01 13.15
N PRO A 215 21.03 11.92 12.79
CA PRO A 215 19.84 11.48 13.52
C PRO A 215 20.15 11.09 14.96
N ARG A 216 19.35 11.59 15.91
CA ARG A 216 19.49 11.27 17.34
C ARG A 216 19.22 9.79 17.62
N MET A 217 20.02 9.20 18.51
CA MET A 217 19.97 7.77 18.86
C MET A 217 19.01 7.46 20.02
N GLN A 218 18.74 6.16 20.17
CA GLN A 218 17.70 5.50 20.98
C GLN A 218 17.59 5.91 22.47
N GLY A 219 18.57 6.63 23.04
CA GLY A 219 18.63 6.97 24.47
C GLY A 219 18.24 8.41 24.84
N GLU A 220 18.05 9.30 23.86
CA GLU A 220 17.92 10.76 24.13
C GLU A 220 16.47 11.26 24.26
N VAL A 221 15.47 10.44 23.93
CA VAL A 221 14.06 10.87 23.94
C VAL A 221 13.20 9.90 24.76
N LEU A 222 13.02 10.28 26.02
CA LEU A 222 12.01 9.74 26.94
C LEU A 222 10.80 10.68 27.07
N ASP A 223 10.92 11.94 26.65
CA ASP A 223 9.85 12.93 26.74
C ASP A 223 8.95 12.88 25.49
N PRO A 224 7.67 12.50 25.63
CA PRO A 224 6.70 12.56 24.54
C PRO A 224 6.48 13.98 23.98
N ASN A 225 6.89 15.02 24.72
CA ASN A 225 6.78 16.44 24.35
C ASN A 225 8.04 16.98 23.65
N ASP A 226 9.04 16.15 23.37
CA ASP A 226 10.21 16.57 22.59
C ASP A 226 9.75 17.03 21.19
N SER A 227 9.97 18.31 20.88
CA SER A 227 9.58 18.94 19.61
C SER A 227 10.29 18.35 18.40
N GLU A 228 11.40 17.65 18.61
CA GLU A 228 12.21 17.03 17.57
C GLU A 228 12.12 15.48 17.61
N LYS A 229 11.14 14.90 18.33
CA LYS A 229 11.00 13.44 18.46
C LYS A 229 10.93 12.72 17.10
N GLU A 230 10.32 13.35 16.11
CA GLU A 230 10.15 12.80 14.75
C GLU A 230 11.48 12.64 14.00
N GLN A 231 12.51 13.40 14.40
CA GLN A 231 13.85 13.34 13.81
C GLN A 231 14.71 12.21 14.42
N THR A 232 14.15 11.41 15.34
CA THR A 232 14.89 10.34 16.02
C THR A 232 14.80 9.02 15.27
N ILE A 233 15.87 8.24 15.34
CA ILE A 233 15.88 6.87 14.79
C ILE A 233 14.80 6.02 15.44
N ARG A 234 14.52 6.24 16.74
CA ARG A 234 13.49 5.52 17.48
C ARG A 234 12.12 5.74 16.87
N TRP A 235 11.67 7.00 16.78
CA TRP A 235 10.34 7.34 16.28
C TRP A 235 10.16 6.83 14.84
N GLN A 236 11.15 7.05 13.97
CA GLN A 236 11.08 6.57 12.60
C GLN A 236 11.04 5.03 12.51
N SER A 237 11.75 4.33 13.41
CA SER A 237 11.71 2.85 13.48
C SER A 237 10.35 2.33 13.95
N GLU A 238 9.71 3.03 14.89
CA GLU A 238 8.37 2.71 15.37
C GLU A 238 7.34 2.90 14.25
N ILE A 239 7.41 4.00 13.50
CA ILE A 239 6.58 4.25 12.30
C ILE A 239 6.75 3.15 11.26
N LEU A 240 7.99 2.80 10.91
CA LEU A 240 8.29 1.70 9.97
C LEU A 240 7.68 0.36 10.42
N PHE A 241 7.67 0.12 11.73
CA PHE A 241 7.09 -1.08 12.31
C PHE A 241 5.55 -1.11 12.21
N TYR A 242 4.85 -0.17 12.86
CA TYR A 242 3.39 -0.30 13.01
C TYR A 242 2.62 0.20 11.78
N ARG A 243 3.14 1.21 11.06
CA ARG A 243 2.44 1.82 9.92
C ARG A 243 2.73 1.12 8.61
N TYR A 244 3.97 0.66 8.40
CA TYR A 244 4.36 0.04 7.14
C TYR A 244 4.42 -1.48 7.25
N SER A 245 5.26 -2.02 8.15
CA SER A 245 5.47 -3.47 8.22
C SER A 245 4.22 -4.23 8.66
N GLU A 246 3.54 -3.78 9.72
CA GLU A 246 2.34 -4.44 10.23
C GLU A 246 1.19 -4.37 9.21
N ILE A 247 0.87 -3.19 8.67
CA ILE A 247 -0.22 -3.03 7.68
C ILE A 247 0.04 -3.88 6.43
N ARG A 248 1.26 -3.85 5.87
CA ARG A 248 1.61 -4.68 4.72
C ARG A 248 1.50 -6.18 5.04
N GLN A 249 1.92 -6.61 6.23
CA GLN A 249 1.81 -8.02 6.62
C GLN A 249 0.35 -8.47 6.75
N ARG A 250 -0.55 -7.60 7.23
CA ARG A 250 -1.99 -7.86 7.26
C ARG A 250 -2.56 -8.03 5.85
N ALA A 251 -2.18 -7.16 4.91
CA ALA A 251 -2.56 -7.30 3.51
C ALA A 251 -2.05 -8.61 2.89
N VAL A 252 -0.81 -9.02 3.18
CA VAL A 252 -0.26 -10.32 2.75
C VAL A 252 -1.10 -11.47 3.31
N LEU A 253 -1.47 -11.44 4.59
CA LEU A 253 -2.31 -12.48 5.20
C LEU A 253 -3.68 -12.58 4.52
N VAL A 254 -4.31 -11.45 4.23
CA VAL A 254 -5.58 -11.38 3.50
C VAL A 254 -5.44 -12.01 2.11
N ASN A 255 -4.43 -11.57 1.35
CA ASN A 255 -4.25 -11.88 -0.06
C ASN A 255 -3.63 -13.25 -0.35
N THR A 256 -3.03 -13.93 0.63
CA THR A 256 -2.32 -15.20 0.39
C THR A 256 -2.88 -16.37 1.18
N LYS A 257 -3.63 -16.12 2.26
CA LYS A 257 -4.13 -17.17 3.16
C LYS A 257 -5.62 -17.09 3.42
N LEU A 258 -6.14 -15.91 3.73
CA LEU A 258 -7.53 -15.77 4.15
C LEU A 258 -8.49 -15.82 2.97
N HIS A 259 -8.15 -15.19 1.84
CA HIS A 259 -9.00 -15.14 0.63
C HIS A 259 -10.49 -14.90 0.95
N PRO A 260 -10.83 -13.82 1.68
CA PRO A 260 -12.21 -13.51 2.00
C PRO A 260 -12.93 -12.92 0.78
N ASP A 261 -14.26 -12.91 0.80
CA ASP A 261 -15.04 -12.21 -0.21
C ASP A 261 -15.16 -10.70 0.10
N LEU A 262 -15.05 -10.34 1.38
CA LEU A 262 -15.07 -8.98 1.90
C LEU A 262 -14.09 -8.84 3.06
N VAL A 263 -13.36 -7.72 3.11
CA VAL A 263 -12.57 -7.31 4.28
C VAL A 263 -13.25 -6.09 4.88
N LEU A 264 -13.44 -6.10 6.20
CA LEU A 264 -13.91 -4.96 6.97
C LEU A 264 -12.78 -4.47 7.88
N CYS A 265 -12.19 -3.33 7.54
CA CYS A 265 -11.21 -2.65 8.39
C CYS A 265 -11.94 -1.73 9.36
N LEU A 266 -11.77 -1.95 10.66
CA LEU A 266 -12.49 -1.24 11.71
C LEU A 266 -11.57 -0.28 12.45
N HIS A 267 -11.92 1.00 12.48
CA HIS A 267 -11.17 2.07 13.13
C HIS A 267 -12.09 2.95 13.96
N PHE A 268 -11.52 3.67 14.93
CA PHE A 268 -12.19 4.77 15.62
C PHE A 268 -11.42 6.04 15.33
N ASN A 269 -12.10 7.02 14.73
CA ASN A 269 -11.51 8.35 14.62
C ASN A 269 -11.77 9.14 15.91
N ALA A 270 -10.89 10.10 16.20
CA ALA A 270 -11.08 11.03 17.31
C ALA A 270 -11.58 12.37 16.76
N GLU A 271 -12.54 12.98 17.46
CA GLU A 271 -12.95 14.36 17.23
C GLU A 271 -12.01 15.31 17.99
N GLY A 272 -11.82 16.52 17.46
CA GLY A 272 -10.97 17.52 18.11
C GLY A 272 -11.52 17.95 19.47
N TRP A 273 -10.76 17.75 20.54
CA TRP A 273 -11.17 18.02 21.93
C TRP A 273 -10.59 19.31 22.56
N GLY A 274 -10.06 20.20 21.72
CA GLY A 274 -9.41 21.44 22.17
C GLY A 274 -7.95 21.23 22.60
N ASP A 275 -7.53 21.91 23.68
CA ASP A 275 -6.15 21.85 24.18
C ASP A 275 -5.79 20.44 24.68
N PRO A 276 -4.80 19.77 24.09
CA PRO A 276 -4.37 18.43 24.52
C PRO A 276 -3.88 18.34 25.97
N LYS A 277 -3.47 19.46 26.58
CA LYS A 277 -3.08 19.50 28.00
C LYS A 277 -4.28 19.53 28.94
N THR A 278 -5.44 19.95 28.45
CA THR A 278 -6.71 20.05 29.18
C THR A 278 -7.86 19.51 28.31
N PRO A 279 -7.82 18.21 27.97
CA PRO A 279 -8.75 17.64 27.00
C PRO A 279 -10.19 17.66 27.52
N ASN A 280 -11.13 18.07 26.69
CA ASN A 280 -12.56 18.05 27.01
C ASN A 280 -13.29 17.05 26.12
N LEU A 281 -14.05 16.13 26.72
CA LEU A 281 -14.86 15.20 25.95
C LEU A 281 -15.93 15.98 25.16
N VAL A 282 -16.17 15.53 23.92
CA VAL A 282 -17.10 16.17 22.99
C VAL A 282 -18.18 15.18 22.57
N ASP A 283 -19.38 15.68 22.31
CA ASP A 283 -20.56 14.89 21.94
C ASP A 283 -20.64 14.42 20.45
N PRO A 284 -20.06 15.13 19.45
CA PRO A 284 -20.14 14.70 18.06
C PRO A 284 -19.64 13.26 17.83
N ASN A 285 -20.39 12.51 17.03
CA ASN A 285 -20.07 11.12 16.71
C ASN A 285 -20.49 10.78 15.28
N HIS A 286 -19.55 10.34 14.46
CA HIS A 286 -19.74 10.17 13.02
C HIS A 286 -19.49 8.72 12.60
N LEU A 287 -20.23 8.28 11.57
CA LEU A 287 -19.96 7.02 10.86
C LEU A 287 -19.30 7.33 9.52
N HIS A 288 -18.05 6.92 9.35
CA HIS A 288 -17.33 7.05 8.09
C HIS A 288 -17.21 5.68 7.42
N LEU A 289 -17.53 5.61 6.13
CA LEU A 289 -17.34 4.42 5.29
C LEU A 289 -16.35 4.77 4.19
N LEU A 290 -15.17 4.15 4.24
CA LEU A 290 -14.17 4.27 3.20
C LEU A 290 -14.28 3.06 2.27
N VAL A 291 -14.47 3.33 0.98
CA VAL A 291 -14.59 2.30 -0.06
C VAL A 291 -13.45 2.50 -1.05
N ASN A 292 -12.89 1.40 -1.53
CA ASN A 292 -11.81 1.43 -2.51
C ASN A 292 -12.26 2.15 -3.80
N GLY A 293 -11.47 3.12 -4.25
CA GLY A 293 -11.75 3.96 -5.41
C GLY A 293 -11.34 5.41 -5.17
N SER A 294 -11.57 6.26 -6.16
CA SER A 294 -11.34 7.71 -6.09
C SER A 294 -9.92 8.10 -5.65
N TYR A 295 -8.91 7.35 -6.10
CA TYR A 295 -7.51 7.58 -5.78
C TYR A 295 -7.06 8.96 -6.26
N LEU A 296 -6.22 9.58 -5.43
CA LEU A 296 -5.48 10.79 -5.80
C LEU A 296 -4.30 10.43 -6.69
N LYS A 297 -3.79 11.42 -7.44
CA LYS A 297 -2.68 11.21 -8.38
C LYS A 297 -1.43 10.71 -7.65
N GLU A 298 -1.17 11.27 -6.47
CA GLU A 298 -0.03 10.97 -5.62
C GLU A 298 -0.08 9.54 -5.08
N GLU A 299 -1.27 8.96 -4.92
CA GLU A 299 -1.44 7.56 -4.50
C GLU A 299 -1.08 6.56 -5.60
N LEU A 300 -1.05 7.01 -6.86
CA LEU A 300 -0.76 6.19 -8.05
C LEU A 300 0.68 6.38 -8.57
N GLU A 301 1.53 7.13 -7.86
CA GLU A 301 2.91 7.41 -8.30
C GLU A 301 3.91 6.30 -7.99
N PHE A 302 3.57 5.42 -7.04
CA PHE A 302 4.44 4.32 -6.62
C PHE A 302 4.30 3.11 -7.54
N ASP A 303 5.42 2.44 -7.79
CA ASP A 303 5.50 1.29 -8.69
C ASP A 303 5.08 -0.05 -8.01
N ASP A 304 4.89 -0.10 -6.68
CA ASP A 304 4.63 -1.34 -5.90
C ASP A 304 3.17 -1.80 -5.77
#